data_AF-A0A0F9M9S5-F1
#
_entry.id   AF-A0A0F9M9S5-F1
#
_cell.length_a   1.000
_cell.length_b   1.000
_cell.length_c   1.000
_cell.angle_alpha   90.00
_cell.angle_beta   90.00
_cell.angle_gamma   90.00
#
_symmetry.space_group_name_H-M   'P 1'
#
loop_
_entity.id
_entity.type
_entity.pdbx_description
1 polymer ?
#
loop_
_entity_poly.entity_id
_entity_poly.type
_entity_poly.pdbx_seq_one_letter_code
_entity_poly.pdbx_strand_id
1 'polypeptide(L)'
;MAEIKKLLELMDDTPDDRVDIKNKVIYFQGYTFMFRDHGFRLRESYVVIKFSSKVTSAGFWRKIIDYSVKNLKKIKKLNDINLKDTKYDFCYGGSLKTIFPNLKFGGDEMLYFVWMFIKTPEGFMFPATFYFGPSGTSIGGWSLFDAKEVFPPEFYSVINFSPFDFSHDELNAFVEALELSLMMVPMTDYYGVFLCDDGYTIMGIKKGIPYLLDLGWSYDKGKIDKYLEIAQFNI
;
A
#
# COMPACT_ATOMS: atom_id res chain seq x y z
N MET A 1 -6.10 -18.74 17.39
CA MET A 1 -7.51 -18.50 17.83
C MET A 1 -7.72 -17.12 18.44
N ALA A 2 -7.01 -16.71 19.50
CA ALA A 2 -7.23 -15.39 20.12
C ALA A 2 -7.00 -14.19 19.16
N GLU A 3 -6.02 -14.30 18.25
CA GLU A 3 -5.71 -13.25 17.28
C GLU A 3 -6.79 -13.07 16.20
N ILE A 4 -7.30 -14.18 15.64
CA ILE A 4 -8.39 -14.15 14.65
C ILE A 4 -9.66 -13.63 15.30
N LYS A 5 -9.96 -14.04 16.54
CA LYS A 5 -11.12 -13.52 17.26
C LYS A 5 -11.04 -12.00 17.44
N LYS A 6 -9.88 -11.49 17.89
CA LYS A 6 -9.64 -10.05 17.99
C LYS A 6 -9.75 -9.34 16.64
N LEU A 7 -9.28 -9.98 15.57
CA LEU A 7 -9.43 -9.46 14.22
C LEU A 7 -10.90 -9.33 13.83
N LEU A 8 -11.72 -10.33 14.10
CA LEU A 8 -13.17 -10.29 13.84
C LEU A 8 -13.88 -9.26 14.71
N GLU A 9 -13.51 -9.11 15.98
CA GLU A 9 -14.05 -8.06 16.88
C GLU A 9 -13.78 -6.65 16.34
N LEU A 10 -12.67 -6.43 15.63
CA LEU A 10 -12.35 -5.15 15.00
C LEU A 10 -13.04 -4.97 13.64
N MET A 11 -13.56 -6.04 13.05
CA MET A 11 -14.29 -6.05 11.77
C MET A 11 -15.81 -5.89 11.95
N ASP A 12 -16.27 -5.67 13.17
CA ASP A 12 -17.69 -5.44 13.46
C ASP A 12 -18.18 -4.09 12.91
N ASP A 13 -19.44 -4.09 12.48
CA ASP A 13 -20.06 -3.00 11.72
C ASP A 13 -20.07 -1.69 12.51
N THR A 14 -19.13 -0.82 12.17
CA THR A 14 -19.13 0.56 12.61
C THR A 14 -19.73 1.39 11.49
N PRO A 15 -20.85 2.11 11.72
CA PRO A 15 -21.47 2.96 10.71
C PRO A 15 -20.69 4.26 10.46
N ASP A 16 -19.80 4.64 11.38
CA ASP A 16 -19.09 5.92 11.36
C ASP A 16 -17.68 5.80 10.76
N ASP A 17 -17.38 6.70 9.82
CA ASP A 17 -16.04 6.90 9.28
C ASP A 17 -15.08 7.35 10.38
N ARG A 18 -14.03 6.57 10.65
CA ARG A 18 -13.03 6.89 11.67
C ARG A 18 -11.71 6.17 11.47
N VAL A 19 -10.65 6.74 12.02
CA VAL A 19 -9.31 6.14 12.07
C VAL A 19 -9.01 5.67 13.49
N ASP A 20 -8.82 4.37 13.68
CA ASP A 20 -8.29 3.78 14.91
C ASP A 20 -6.79 3.48 14.72
N ILE A 21 -5.95 4.48 14.96
CA ILE A 21 -4.49 4.36 14.84
C ILE A 21 -3.94 3.28 15.77
N LYS A 22 -4.51 3.10 16.97
CA LYS A 22 -4.03 2.15 17.97
C LYS A 22 -4.17 0.71 17.47
N ASN A 23 -5.30 0.39 16.84
CA ASN A 23 -5.55 -0.93 16.27
C ASN A 23 -5.17 -1.05 14.79
N LYS A 24 -4.74 0.07 14.16
CA LYS A 24 -4.34 0.17 12.75
C LYS A 24 -5.51 -0.20 11.83
N VAL A 25 -6.68 0.32 12.17
CA VAL A 25 -7.93 0.09 11.44
C VAL A 25 -8.49 1.42 10.97
N ILE A 26 -8.98 1.45 9.73
CA ILE A 26 -9.73 2.58 9.18
C ILE A 26 -11.12 2.07 8.80
N TYR A 27 -12.14 2.76 9.29
CA TYR A 27 -13.54 2.55 8.89
C TYR A 27 -13.90 3.68 7.93
N PHE A 28 -14.39 3.34 6.75
CA PHE A 28 -14.74 4.32 5.73
C PHE A 28 -15.84 3.80 4.79
N GLN A 29 -16.99 4.46 4.75
CA GLN A 29 -18.11 4.15 3.87
C GLN A 29 -18.52 2.66 3.91
N GLY A 30 -18.57 2.08 5.10
CA GLY A 30 -18.89 0.67 5.32
C GLY A 30 -17.73 -0.31 5.06
N TYR A 31 -16.61 0.15 4.50
CA TYR A 31 -15.38 -0.64 4.47
C TYR A 31 -14.68 -0.61 5.83
N THR A 32 -14.07 -1.74 6.17
CA THR A 32 -13.08 -1.83 7.26
C THR A 32 -11.74 -2.26 6.68
N PHE A 33 -10.73 -1.39 6.78
CA PHE A 33 -9.37 -1.65 6.36
C PHE A 33 -8.48 -1.84 7.58
N MET A 34 -8.08 -3.08 7.85
CA MET A 34 -7.12 -3.38 8.91
C MET A 34 -5.74 -3.58 8.31
N PHE A 35 -4.80 -2.74 8.70
CA PHE A 35 -3.43 -2.80 8.19
C PHE A 35 -2.53 -3.57 9.16
N ARG A 36 -1.54 -4.28 8.61
CA ARG A 36 -0.43 -4.90 9.35
C ARG A 36 0.90 -4.65 8.64
N ASP A 37 1.94 -4.40 9.44
CA ASP A 37 3.30 -4.30 8.95
C ASP A 37 3.87 -5.72 8.81
N HIS A 38 4.17 -6.12 7.57
CA HIS A 38 4.76 -7.42 7.28
C HIS A 38 6.21 -7.53 7.78
N GLY A 39 6.97 -6.43 7.78
CA GLY A 39 8.38 -6.40 8.13
C GLY A 39 8.65 -6.41 9.64
N PHE A 40 7.64 -6.07 10.45
CA PHE A 40 7.73 -6.21 11.90
C PHE A 40 7.54 -7.69 12.25
N ARG A 41 8.55 -8.30 12.89
CA ARG A 41 8.59 -9.72 13.33
C ARG A 41 7.53 -10.05 14.41
N LEU A 42 6.29 -9.63 14.23
CA LEU A 42 5.19 -9.94 15.12
C LEU A 42 4.63 -11.32 14.84
N ARG A 43 4.13 -11.89 15.93
CA ARG A 43 3.67 -13.27 16.14
C ARG A 43 2.37 -13.62 15.40
N GLU A 44 1.92 -12.76 14.48
CA GLU A 44 0.65 -12.94 13.78
C GLU A 44 0.80 -14.02 12.71
N SER A 45 0.33 -15.22 13.02
CA SER A 45 0.54 -16.41 12.17
C SER A 45 -0.18 -16.37 10.82
N TYR A 46 -1.01 -15.36 10.58
CA TYR A 46 -1.82 -15.21 9.37
C TYR A 46 -1.29 -14.15 8.39
N VAL A 47 -0.25 -13.37 8.74
CA VAL A 47 0.33 -12.38 7.82
C VAL A 47 1.34 -13.07 6.91
N VAL A 48 0.95 -13.31 5.66
CA VAL A 48 1.76 -14.01 4.64
C VAL A 48 1.72 -13.21 3.34
N ILE A 49 2.81 -13.21 2.56
CA ILE A 49 2.89 -12.59 1.22
C ILE A 49 3.05 -13.62 0.09
N LYS A 50 3.34 -14.87 0.44
CA LYS A 50 3.52 -15.96 -0.51
C LYS A 50 2.25 -16.11 -1.36
N PHE A 51 2.43 -16.22 -2.67
CA PHE A 51 1.36 -16.32 -3.67
C PHE A 51 0.43 -15.09 -3.78
N SER A 52 0.76 -13.96 -3.12
CA SER A 52 0.10 -12.69 -3.42
C SER A 52 0.45 -12.28 -4.85
N SER A 53 -0.56 -12.03 -5.67
CA SER A 53 -0.40 -11.53 -7.03
C SER A 53 -1.04 -10.14 -7.15
N LYS A 54 -0.56 -9.32 -8.09
CA LYS A 54 -1.14 -7.99 -8.33
C LYS A 54 -2.59 -8.12 -8.80
N VAL A 55 -3.51 -7.51 -8.05
CA VAL A 55 -4.93 -7.40 -8.41
C VAL A 55 -5.13 -6.16 -9.27
N THR A 56 -4.66 -5.01 -8.78
CA THR A 56 -4.86 -3.73 -9.48
C THR A 56 -3.82 -2.70 -9.08
N SER A 57 -3.73 -1.61 -9.86
CA SER A 57 -2.99 -0.41 -9.49
C SER A 57 -3.89 0.52 -8.67
N ALA A 58 -3.26 1.28 -7.78
CA ALA A 58 -3.87 2.37 -7.04
C ALA A 58 -3.11 3.68 -7.29
N GLY A 59 -3.64 4.77 -6.78
CA GLY A 59 -3.08 6.11 -6.90
C GLY A 59 -2.99 6.57 -8.35
N PHE A 60 -1.90 7.27 -8.65
CA PHE A 60 -1.66 7.83 -9.97
C PHE A 60 -1.51 6.75 -11.05
N TRP A 61 -1.03 5.57 -10.70
CA TRP A 61 -0.80 4.48 -11.66
C TRP A 61 -2.08 3.91 -12.26
N ARG A 62 -3.19 3.94 -11.52
CA ARG A 62 -4.51 3.61 -12.07
C ARG A 62 -4.85 4.54 -13.25
N LYS A 63 -4.65 5.86 -13.07
CA LYS A 63 -4.87 6.87 -14.12
C LYS A 63 -3.93 6.71 -15.31
N ILE A 64 -2.66 6.34 -15.05
CA ILE A 64 -1.68 6.04 -16.10
C ILE A 64 -2.18 4.88 -16.96
N ILE A 65 -2.58 3.76 -16.34
CA ILE A 65 -3.03 2.57 -17.06
C ILE A 65 -4.27 2.89 -17.88
N ASP A 66 -5.26 3.58 -17.31
CA ASP A 66 -6.48 3.99 -18.01
C ASP A 66 -6.18 4.88 -19.22
N TYR A 67 -5.28 5.85 -19.05
CA TYR A 67 -4.83 6.71 -20.14
C TYR A 67 -4.14 5.88 -21.23
N SER A 68 -3.24 4.99 -20.81
CA SER A 68 -2.46 4.17 -21.73
C SER A 68 -3.35 3.27 -22.57
N VAL A 69 -4.27 2.53 -21.95
CA VAL A 69 -5.24 1.68 -22.68
C VAL A 69 -6.03 2.50 -23.71
N LYS A 70 -6.49 3.70 -23.36
CA LYS A 70 -7.24 4.58 -24.27
C LYS A 70 -6.39 5.21 -25.37
N ASN A 71 -5.07 5.32 -25.18
CA ASN A 71 -4.15 6.04 -26.07
C ASN A 71 -2.99 5.19 -26.57
N LEU A 72 -3.08 3.86 -26.52
CA LEU A 72 -2.03 2.90 -26.90
C LEU A 72 -1.33 3.25 -28.22
N LYS A 73 -2.09 3.67 -29.24
CA LYS A 73 -1.56 4.03 -30.57
C LYS A 73 -0.74 5.33 -30.59
N LYS A 74 -0.86 6.17 -29.57
CA LYS A 74 -0.19 7.47 -29.45
C LYS A 74 1.05 7.41 -28.55
N ILE A 75 1.12 6.42 -27.67
CA ILE A 75 2.27 6.22 -26.78
C ILE A 75 3.40 5.62 -27.62
N LYS A 76 4.48 6.37 -27.82
CA LYS A 76 5.65 5.90 -28.58
C LYS A 76 6.71 5.33 -27.65
N LYS A 77 6.76 5.79 -26.40
CA LYS A 77 7.67 5.30 -25.35
C LYS A 77 6.96 5.30 -23.99
N LEU A 78 7.33 4.38 -23.09
CA LEU A 78 6.81 4.38 -21.70
C LEU A 78 7.07 5.71 -20.99
N ASN A 79 8.21 6.37 -21.26
CA ASN A 79 8.57 7.66 -20.67
C ASN A 79 7.72 8.85 -21.18
N ASP A 80 6.85 8.64 -22.19
CA ASP A 80 5.88 9.67 -22.61
C ASP A 80 4.75 9.83 -21.59
N ILE A 81 4.60 8.85 -20.68
CA ILE A 81 3.69 8.91 -19.55
C ILE A 81 4.37 9.78 -18.48
N ASN A 82 3.76 10.92 -18.13
CA ASN A 82 4.34 11.85 -17.17
C ASN A 82 4.38 11.26 -15.75
N LEU A 83 5.48 10.58 -15.42
CA LEU A 83 5.73 9.99 -14.10
C LEU A 83 5.92 11.03 -12.98
N LYS A 84 5.97 12.34 -13.27
CA LYS A 84 6.19 13.38 -12.24
C LYS A 84 5.11 13.43 -11.15
N ASP A 85 3.92 12.95 -11.46
CA ASP A 85 2.80 12.94 -10.52
C ASP A 85 2.71 11.65 -9.69
N THR A 86 3.53 10.63 -10.01
CA THR A 86 3.65 9.42 -9.16
C THR A 86 4.13 9.75 -7.76
N LYS A 87 4.79 10.89 -7.56
CA LYS A 87 5.17 11.37 -6.22
C LYS A 87 3.98 11.57 -5.28
N TYR A 88 2.77 11.82 -5.79
CA TYR A 88 1.60 11.95 -4.92
C TYR A 88 1.21 10.64 -4.25
N ASP A 89 1.62 9.50 -4.81
CA ASP A 89 1.45 8.21 -4.16
C ASP A 89 2.28 8.09 -2.88
N PHE A 90 3.34 8.90 -2.72
CA PHE A 90 4.12 8.95 -1.48
C PHE A 90 3.29 9.47 -0.30
N CYS A 91 2.19 10.18 -0.54
CA CYS A 91 1.27 10.57 0.50
C CYS A 91 0.68 9.35 1.23
N TYR A 92 0.42 8.24 0.50
CA TYR A 92 -0.01 6.99 1.13
C TYR A 92 1.07 6.44 2.06
N GLY A 93 2.34 6.52 1.66
CA GLY A 93 3.46 6.18 2.53
C GLY A 93 3.49 7.05 3.80
N GLY A 94 3.16 8.33 3.70
CA GLY A 94 3.06 9.25 4.84
C GLY A 94 1.94 8.86 5.82
N SER A 95 0.77 8.48 5.30
CA SER A 95 -0.33 7.92 6.09
C SER A 95 0.07 6.60 6.75
N LEU A 96 0.73 5.70 6.02
CA LEU A 96 1.24 4.44 6.55
C LEU A 96 2.31 4.66 7.63
N LYS A 97 3.17 5.68 7.49
CA LYS A 97 4.16 6.04 8.52
C LYS A 97 3.47 6.47 9.83
N THR A 98 2.35 7.17 9.75
CA THR A 98 1.54 7.52 10.93
C THR A 98 0.92 6.29 11.58
N ILE A 99 0.35 5.37 10.79
CA ILE A 99 -0.21 4.11 11.28
C ILE A 99 0.88 3.19 11.86
N PHE A 100 2.05 3.19 11.23
CA PHE A 100 3.21 2.37 11.55
C PHE A 100 4.48 3.23 11.69
N PRO A 101 4.72 3.82 12.87
CA PRO A 101 5.91 4.66 13.07
C PRO A 101 7.23 3.94 12.81
N ASN A 102 7.25 2.61 12.92
CA ASN A 102 8.44 1.77 12.70
C ASN A 102 8.48 1.10 11.33
N LEU A 103 7.52 1.37 10.43
CA LEU A 103 7.55 0.84 9.07
C LEU A 103 8.82 1.31 8.37
N LYS A 104 9.51 0.35 7.75
CA LYS A 104 10.70 0.63 6.95
C LYS A 104 10.28 1.07 5.56
N PHE A 105 10.91 2.15 5.09
CA PHE A 105 10.71 2.68 3.76
C PHE A 105 11.99 2.54 2.93
N GLY A 106 11.85 2.16 1.68
CA GLY A 106 12.96 1.87 0.76
C GLY A 106 13.42 0.43 0.81
N GLY A 107 14.25 0.06 -0.17
CA GLY A 107 14.63 -1.32 -0.45
C GLY A 107 14.82 -1.54 -1.95
N ASP A 108 15.12 -2.80 -2.28
CA ASP A 108 15.19 -3.28 -3.65
C ASP A 108 13.79 -3.45 -4.22
N GLU A 109 13.47 -2.68 -5.26
CA GLU A 109 12.18 -2.63 -5.96
C GLU A 109 10.94 -2.40 -5.08
N MET A 110 11.12 -1.96 -3.82
CA MET A 110 10.02 -1.79 -2.89
C MET A 110 10.24 -0.55 -2.01
N LEU A 111 9.32 0.42 -2.09
CA LEU A 111 9.35 1.59 -1.21
C LEU A 111 8.61 1.33 0.10
N TYR A 112 7.45 0.68 0.04
CA TYR A 112 6.73 0.20 1.22
C TYR A 112 5.91 -1.02 0.84
N PHE A 113 5.62 -1.86 1.84
CA PHE A 113 4.78 -3.04 1.68
C PHE A 113 4.03 -3.29 2.99
N VAL A 114 2.70 -3.21 2.94
CA VAL A 114 1.85 -3.53 4.09
C VAL A 114 0.83 -4.59 3.71
N TRP A 115 0.45 -5.40 4.69
CA TRP A 115 -0.63 -6.37 4.57
C TRP A 115 -1.94 -5.74 5.04
N MET A 116 -3.05 -6.16 4.45
CA MET A 116 -4.39 -5.69 4.80
C MET A 116 -5.35 -6.85 4.97
N PHE A 117 -6.26 -6.75 5.94
CA PHE A 117 -7.52 -7.50 5.93
C PHE A 117 -8.65 -6.52 5.70
N ILE A 118 -9.53 -6.86 4.76
CA ILE A 118 -10.60 -5.97 4.31
C ILE A 118 -11.92 -6.65 4.60
N LYS A 119 -12.88 -5.86 5.11
CA LYS A 119 -14.31 -6.15 5.04
C LYS A 119 -14.97 -5.09 4.17
N THR A 120 -15.74 -5.48 3.16
CA THR A 120 -16.51 -4.55 2.32
C THR A 120 -17.91 -4.31 2.90
N PRO A 121 -18.65 -3.28 2.42
CA PRO A 121 -20.04 -3.04 2.80
C PRO A 121 -20.97 -4.24 2.54
N GLU A 122 -20.66 -5.05 1.53
CA GLU A 122 -21.40 -6.27 1.16
C GLU A 122 -21.05 -7.47 2.05
N GLY A 123 -20.10 -7.31 2.97
CA GLY A 123 -19.63 -8.37 3.86
C GLY A 123 -18.57 -9.28 3.27
N PHE A 124 -17.97 -8.90 2.13
CA PHE A 124 -16.82 -9.63 1.59
C PHE A 124 -15.61 -9.40 2.48
N MET A 125 -14.93 -10.49 2.83
CA MET A 125 -13.77 -10.52 3.70
C MET A 125 -12.61 -11.22 3.01
N PHE A 126 -11.52 -10.49 2.83
CA PHE A 126 -10.34 -11.01 2.13
C PHE A 126 -9.06 -10.30 2.58
N PRO A 127 -7.92 -11.02 2.53
CA PRO A 127 -6.61 -10.42 2.70
C PRO A 127 -6.15 -9.77 1.40
N ALA A 128 -5.40 -8.69 1.52
CA ALA A 128 -4.72 -8.03 0.41
C ALA A 128 -3.35 -7.51 0.86
N THR A 129 -2.57 -7.01 -0.08
CA THR A 129 -1.33 -6.28 0.17
C THR A 129 -1.42 -4.92 -0.49
N PHE A 130 -0.83 -3.91 0.14
CA PHE A 130 -0.75 -2.56 -0.41
C PHE A 130 0.71 -2.14 -0.39
N TYR A 131 1.25 -1.89 -1.57
CA TYR A 131 2.69 -1.72 -1.74
C TYR A 131 3.00 -0.72 -2.85
N PHE A 132 4.22 -0.18 -2.81
CA PHE A 132 4.78 0.61 -3.89
C PHE A 132 6.03 -0.09 -4.42
N GLY A 133 5.99 -0.54 -5.67
CA GLY A 133 7.10 -1.22 -6.34
C GLY A 133 7.34 -0.73 -7.77
N PRO A 134 7.88 -1.58 -8.69
CA PRO A 134 8.25 -1.14 -10.05
C PRO A 134 7.08 -0.65 -10.89
N SER A 135 5.86 -1.12 -10.60
CA SER A 135 4.62 -0.66 -11.24
C SER A 135 3.85 0.37 -10.40
N GLY A 136 4.55 1.00 -9.46
CA GLY A 136 4.03 1.98 -8.50
C GLY A 136 3.11 1.40 -7.45
N THR A 137 2.21 2.23 -6.94
CA THR A 137 1.25 1.82 -5.92
C THR A 137 0.28 0.80 -6.47
N SER A 138 0.22 -0.33 -5.78
CA SER A 138 -0.54 -1.48 -6.23
C SER A 138 -1.18 -2.20 -5.05
N ILE A 139 -2.28 -2.87 -5.36
CA ILE A 139 -2.94 -3.80 -4.46
C ILE A 139 -2.65 -5.22 -4.96
N GLY A 140 -2.10 -6.05 -4.08
CA GLY A 140 -1.99 -7.48 -4.30
C GLY A 140 -3.04 -8.25 -3.52
N GLY A 141 -3.25 -9.52 -3.85
CA GLY A 141 -4.22 -10.37 -3.19
C GLY A 141 -4.04 -11.83 -3.58
N TRP A 142 -5.00 -12.66 -3.18
CA TRP A 142 -4.98 -14.10 -3.41
C TRP A 142 -6.27 -14.54 -4.09
N SER A 143 -6.17 -15.50 -5.02
CA SER A 143 -7.34 -16.30 -5.37
C SER A 143 -7.76 -17.14 -4.16
N LEU A 144 -9.01 -17.61 -4.11
CA LEU A 144 -9.45 -18.51 -3.03
C LEU A 144 -8.61 -19.80 -2.98
N PHE A 145 -8.18 -20.30 -4.14
CA PHE A 145 -7.31 -21.46 -4.24
C PHE A 145 -5.97 -21.20 -3.56
N ASP A 146 -5.29 -20.11 -3.92
CA ASP A 146 -3.98 -19.77 -3.34
C ASP A 146 -4.09 -19.44 -1.85
N ALA A 147 -5.16 -18.76 -1.44
CA ALA A 147 -5.41 -18.42 -0.05
C ALA A 147 -5.50 -19.68 0.84
N LYS A 148 -6.15 -20.74 0.36
CA LYS A 148 -6.27 -22.01 1.08
C LYS A 148 -4.92 -22.68 1.33
N GLU A 149 -3.98 -22.52 0.42
CA GLU A 149 -2.66 -23.15 0.48
C GLU A 149 -1.67 -22.40 1.39
N VAL A 150 -1.93 -21.13 1.70
CA VAL A 150 -0.97 -20.27 2.44
C VAL A 150 -1.46 -19.81 3.80
N PHE A 151 -2.77 -19.68 3.99
CA PHE A 151 -3.31 -19.21 5.26
C PHE A 151 -3.66 -20.39 6.18
N PRO A 152 -3.45 -20.26 7.50
CA PRO A 152 -3.91 -21.25 8.47
C PRO A 152 -5.42 -21.51 8.30
N PRO A 153 -5.90 -22.77 8.46
CA PRO A 153 -7.31 -23.11 8.24
C PRO A 153 -8.29 -22.23 9.01
N GLU A 154 -7.94 -21.83 10.23
CA GLU A 154 -8.77 -20.96 11.06
C GLU A 154 -8.92 -19.56 10.44
N PHE A 155 -7.86 -19.01 9.84
CA PHE A 155 -7.94 -17.72 9.17
C PHE A 155 -8.59 -17.85 7.80
N TYR A 156 -8.29 -18.90 7.06
CA TYR A 156 -8.96 -19.19 5.79
C TYR A 156 -10.48 -19.32 5.96
N SER A 157 -10.96 -19.84 7.09
CA SER A 157 -12.39 -19.99 7.37
C SER A 157 -13.18 -18.68 7.41
N VAL A 158 -12.51 -17.53 7.57
CA VAL A 158 -13.15 -16.20 7.54
C VAL A 158 -13.01 -15.50 6.19
N ILE A 159 -12.18 -16.03 5.29
CA ILE A 159 -12.04 -15.51 3.93
C ILE A 159 -13.19 -16.06 3.10
N ASN A 160 -14.02 -15.17 2.58
CA ASN A 160 -15.21 -15.55 1.79
C ASN A 160 -15.21 -14.96 0.38
N PHE A 161 -14.16 -14.23 0.00
CA PHE A 161 -14.07 -13.54 -1.27
C PHE A 161 -12.62 -13.53 -1.77
N SER A 162 -12.45 -13.48 -3.08
CA SER A 162 -11.15 -13.24 -3.71
C SER A 162 -11.20 -11.88 -4.42
N PRO A 163 -10.23 -10.98 -4.19
CA PRO A 163 -10.23 -9.66 -4.82
C PRO A 163 -10.07 -9.73 -6.35
N PHE A 164 -9.76 -10.89 -6.93
CA PHE A 164 -9.75 -11.10 -8.38
C PHE A 164 -11.15 -11.30 -8.97
N ASP A 165 -12.15 -11.55 -8.13
CA ASP A 165 -13.54 -11.79 -8.55
C ASP A 165 -14.39 -10.50 -8.55
N PHE A 166 -13.81 -9.36 -8.17
CA PHE A 166 -14.46 -8.07 -8.34
C PHE A 166 -14.73 -7.79 -9.82
N SER A 167 -15.91 -7.26 -10.11
CA SER A 167 -16.14 -6.54 -11.36
C SER A 167 -15.28 -5.28 -11.43
N HIS A 168 -15.14 -4.70 -12.63
CA HIS A 168 -14.34 -3.50 -12.81
C HIS A 168 -14.83 -2.32 -11.96
N ASP A 169 -16.15 -2.15 -11.83
CA ASP A 169 -16.74 -1.04 -11.07
C ASP A 169 -16.57 -1.24 -9.56
N GLU A 170 -16.78 -2.46 -9.05
CA GLU A 170 -16.53 -2.78 -7.64
C GLU A 170 -15.06 -2.61 -7.28
N LEU A 171 -14.15 -3.04 -8.16
CA LEU A 171 -12.71 -2.87 -7.96
C LEU A 171 -12.32 -1.39 -7.92
N ASN A 172 -12.91 -0.55 -8.78
CA ASN A 172 -12.69 0.89 -8.77
C ASN A 172 -13.20 1.56 -7.50
N ALA A 173 -14.40 1.18 -7.06
CA ALA A 173 -14.99 1.68 -5.82
C ALA A 173 -14.16 1.26 -4.59
N PHE A 174 -13.70 0.01 -4.54
CA PHE A 174 -12.80 -0.49 -3.50
C PHE A 174 -11.47 0.29 -3.45
N VAL A 175 -10.84 0.50 -4.61
CA VAL A 175 -9.58 1.26 -4.69
C VAL A 175 -9.80 2.71 -4.24
N GLU A 176 -10.87 3.36 -4.71
CA GLU A 176 -11.19 4.73 -4.31
C GLU A 176 -11.47 4.84 -2.81
N ALA A 177 -12.23 3.90 -2.24
CA ALA A 177 -12.48 3.83 -0.80
C ALA A 177 -11.18 3.67 -0.01
N LEU A 178 -10.27 2.80 -0.44
CA LEU A 178 -8.96 2.64 0.19
C LEU A 178 -8.14 3.94 0.11
N GLU A 179 -8.05 4.56 -1.07
CA GLU A 179 -7.29 5.80 -1.29
C GLU A 179 -7.82 6.93 -0.40
N LEU A 180 -9.13 7.14 -0.36
CA LEU A 180 -9.77 8.16 0.47
C LEU A 180 -9.64 7.86 1.97
N SER A 181 -9.75 6.59 2.37
CA SER A 181 -9.58 6.19 3.77
C SER A 181 -8.17 6.53 4.29
N LEU A 182 -7.14 6.34 3.47
CA LEU A 182 -5.76 6.71 3.81
C LEU A 182 -5.56 8.22 3.88
N MET A 183 -6.35 9.02 3.17
CA MET A 183 -6.33 10.50 3.26
C MET A 183 -6.95 11.02 4.56
N MET A 184 -7.74 10.21 5.28
CA MET A 184 -8.23 10.57 6.61
C MET A 184 -7.13 10.55 7.67
N VAL A 185 -6.02 9.87 7.38
CA VAL A 185 -4.90 9.72 8.30
C VAL A 185 -3.97 10.92 8.12
N PRO A 186 -3.58 11.62 9.20
CA PRO A 186 -2.55 12.65 9.12
C PRO A 186 -1.26 12.06 8.54
N MET A 187 -0.59 12.79 7.65
CA MET A 187 0.68 12.32 7.08
C MET A 187 1.84 12.61 8.02
N THR A 188 2.71 11.62 8.23
CA THR A 188 4.01 11.80 8.87
C THR A 188 5.10 11.82 7.81
N ASP A 189 6.05 12.75 7.95
CA ASP A 189 7.22 12.82 7.09
C ASP A 189 8.03 11.51 7.15
N TYR A 190 8.58 11.12 6.00
CA TYR A 190 9.44 9.96 5.89
C TYR A 190 10.37 10.09 4.68
N TYR A 191 11.38 9.22 4.66
CA TYR A 191 12.17 8.99 3.47
C TYR A 191 12.45 7.49 3.33
N GLY A 192 12.64 7.05 2.10
CA GLY A 192 13.15 5.74 1.75
C GLY A 192 14.13 5.86 0.60
N VAL A 193 15.17 5.03 0.61
CA VAL A 193 16.05 4.86 -0.55
C VAL A 193 15.54 3.66 -1.32
N PHE A 194 14.96 3.92 -2.48
CA PHE A 194 14.44 2.93 -3.40
C PHE A 194 15.50 2.59 -4.44
N LEU A 195 15.78 1.31 -4.64
CA LEU A 195 16.64 0.81 -5.71
C LEU A 195 15.74 0.18 -6.77
N CYS A 196 15.94 0.54 -8.03
CA CYS A 196 15.33 -0.13 -9.17
C CYS A 196 16.32 -0.23 -10.33
N ASP A 197 15.83 -0.69 -11.47
CA ASP A 197 16.57 -0.77 -12.72
C ASP A 197 17.19 0.56 -13.18
N ASP A 198 16.69 1.71 -12.72
CA ASP A 198 17.24 3.04 -13.06
C ASP A 198 18.28 3.55 -12.03
N GLY A 199 18.55 2.77 -10.98
CA GLY A 199 19.48 3.10 -9.91
C GLY A 199 18.78 3.46 -8.59
N TYR A 200 19.48 4.22 -7.75
CA TYR A 200 19.02 4.61 -6.42
C TYR A 200 18.25 5.94 -6.48
N THR A 201 17.12 5.99 -5.79
CA THR A 201 16.29 7.19 -5.69
C THR A 201 15.84 7.39 -4.25
N ILE A 202 15.98 8.61 -3.72
CA ILE A 202 15.34 8.99 -2.45
C ILE A 202 13.91 9.42 -2.74
N MET A 203 12.95 8.81 -2.05
CA MET A 203 11.53 9.12 -2.17
C MET A 203 10.92 9.36 -0.79
N GLY A 204 9.92 10.22 -0.70
CA GLY A 204 9.17 10.37 0.54
C GLY A 204 8.34 11.64 0.63
N ILE A 205 8.00 11.99 1.88
CA ILE A 205 7.21 13.18 2.24
C ILE A 205 8.04 14.03 3.21
N LYS A 206 8.06 15.35 2.95
CA LYS A 206 8.75 16.32 3.78
C LYS A 206 7.90 17.58 3.94
N LYS A 207 7.62 17.97 5.19
CA LYS A 207 6.71 19.07 5.55
C LYS A 207 5.38 18.92 4.80
N GLY A 208 4.90 17.67 4.66
CA GLY A 208 3.69 17.34 3.90
C GLY A 208 3.81 17.42 2.37
N ILE A 209 5.02 17.64 1.82
CA ILE A 209 5.25 17.77 0.37
C ILE A 209 6.00 16.52 -0.14
N PRO A 210 5.48 15.82 -1.17
CA PRO A 210 6.16 14.69 -1.77
C PRO A 210 7.38 15.12 -2.57
N TYR A 211 8.46 14.36 -2.44
CA TYR A 211 9.71 14.60 -3.17
C TYR A 211 10.32 13.29 -3.68
N LEU A 212 11.07 13.42 -4.77
CA LEU A 212 11.85 12.36 -5.41
C LEU A 212 13.19 12.95 -5.86
N LEU A 213 14.28 12.26 -5.55
CA LEU A 213 15.63 12.64 -5.94
C LEU A 213 16.41 11.42 -6.46
N ASP A 214 16.79 11.46 -7.72
CA ASP A 214 17.69 10.48 -8.35
C ASP A 214 19.12 10.64 -7.80
N LEU A 215 19.71 9.53 -7.33
CA LEU A 215 21.08 9.44 -6.84
C LEU A 215 22.04 8.78 -7.85
N GLY A 216 21.50 8.20 -8.93
CA GLY A 216 22.22 7.42 -9.92
C GLY A 216 22.50 5.98 -9.50
N TRP A 217 23.45 5.35 -10.18
CA TRP A 217 23.69 3.90 -10.11
C TRP A 217 24.54 3.43 -8.93
N SER A 218 25.18 4.34 -8.20
CA SER A 218 26.04 4.01 -7.06
C SER A 218 25.42 4.47 -5.75
N TYR A 219 25.34 3.56 -4.78
CA TYR A 219 24.93 3.91 -3.43
C TYR A 219 25.97 4.80 -2.77
N ASP A 220 25.67 6.08 -2.64
CA ASP A 220 26.54 7.08 -2.03
C ASP A 220 25.91 7.60 -0.74
N LYS A 221 26.35 7.02 0.38
CA LYS A 221 25.89 7.39 1.71
C LYS A 221 26.14 8.87 2.03
N GLY A 222 27.27 9.43 1.58
CA GLY A 222 27.61 10.84 1.82
C GLY A 222 26.65 11.80 1.11
N LYS A 223 26.23 11.48 -0.12
CA LYS A 223 25.18 12.25 -0.83
C LYS A 223 23.83 12.16 -0.13
N ILE A 224 23.47 10.96 0.35
CA ILE A 224 22.22 10.74 1.08
C ILE A 224 22.23 11.57 2.38
N ASP A 225 23.26 11.41 3.21
CA ASP A 225 23.37 12.10 4.50
C ASP A 225 23.35 13.62 4.30
N LYS A 226 24.13 14.15 3.34
CA LYS A 226 24.12 15.57 2.99
C LYS A 226 22.74 16.06 2.54
N TYR A 227 22.01 15.27 1.76
CA TYR A 227 20.67 15.64 1.35
C TYR A 227 19.72 15.69 2.56
N LEU A 228 19.78 14.69 3.44
CA LEU A 228 18.93 14.63 4.63
C LEU A 228 19.22 15.77 5.61
N GLU A 229 20.50 16.15 5.76
CA GLU A 229 20.95 17.31 6.56
C GLU A 229 20.45 18.64 6.00
N ILE A 230 20.68 18.90 4.70
CA ILE A 230 20.15 20.09 4.01
C ILE A 230 18.62 20.08 4.07
N ALA A 231 18.03 18.89 4.04
CA ALA A 231 16.61 18.72 4.11
C ALA A 231 16.03 18.84 5.54
N GLN A 232 16.83 19.02 6.60
CA GLN A 232 16.32 19.10 7.98
C GLN A 232 15.37 17.95 8.35
N PHE A 233 15.72 16.70 8.04
CA PHE A 233 15.07 15.56 8.70
C PHE A 233 15.64 15.48 10.12
N ASN A 234 14.90 15.96 11.12
CA ASN A 234 15.19 15.58 12.50
C ASN A 234 14.77 14.11 12.64
N ILE A 235 15.72 13.19 12.43
CA ILE A 235 15.55 11.75 12.65
C ILE A 235 15.52 11.48 14.15
#